data_AF-A0A523W844-F1
#
_entry.id   AF-A0A523W844-F1
#
_cell.length_a   1.000
_cell.length_b   1.000
_cell.length_c   1.000
_cell.angle_alpha   90.00
_cell.angle_beta   90.00
_cell.angle_gamma   90.00
#
_symmetry.space_group_name_H-M   'P 1'
#
loop_
_entity.id
_entity.type
_entity.pdbx_description
1 polymer ?
#
loop_
_entity_poly.entity_id
_entity_poly.type
_entity_poly.pdbx_seq_one_letter_code
_entity_poly.pdbx_strand_id
1 'polypeptide(L)'
;VSMIKVEGFGEYPAIEIVEQLDVKDQYDSKAEEATKMIYKKEFHSGILKENCREYAGKTVREVKETIVEDFRKRGIADSMYDLPQPVVCRCMTQCMVKVLQDQWFLKYSDPEWKEKTKEALNRMEIYPGTATQWFLAVIDWLKEWACARRTGLGTPLPWGPGWIIETLSDSTIYMAFYTINKQIRQYDIKPEMLTKEVFNYIFHGRGNMEEVASKSGMNTDILEEMRKEFLYWYPVDLRVSAKELVPNHLTFFIFQHVALFLQQHWPKAIGVNGMLMIEGKQMHKSKGNFVTVKNAVEEYGADATRCALMLGAEGMDDSNWRSENVRDMRHKLHSFYSFAESIIEHAENDANEHLEKWLMSILQQRISEVTKNLEEMKTRTALEIALFEVWNDFRWYIRRKEEANSKILKEALKIWLKLLAPFAPHLCEELWSKIKEKPFISLAEWPQAREELVSVQVEEKENLTRKIIEDTLNILKATKITPKKIYYYTASPWKWKVYLKILEKSMRGEVKLNEVMKELAADEDMKGKLKQAAKFTSKILQETGKIPEKRRAKLLQIGALNEKKVIEDGKDFLTDRVKARIIVSREDEKDRYDPKQKAMLSIPCRPAIYIE
;
A
#
# COMPACT_ATOMS: atom_id res chain seq x y z
N VAL A 1 18.53 -8.84 -53.72
CA VAL A 1 19.83 -8.15 -53.49
C VAL A 1 20.14 -8.26 -52.01
N SER A 2 21.24 -8.90 -51.62
CA SER A 2 21.60 -9.00 -50.21
C SER A 2 22.34 -7.74 -49.77
N MET A 3 21.82 -7.05 -48.75
CA MET A 3 22.34 -5.74 -48.29
C MET A 3 22.87 -5.76 -46.85
N ILE A 4 22.37 -6.67 -46.01
CA ILE A 4 22.71 -6.75 -44.59
C ILE A 4 23.35 -8.10 -44.30
N LYS A 5 24.49 -8.11 -43.62
CA LYS A 5 25.13 -9.31 -43.06
C LYS A 5 24.76 -9.39 -41.57
N VAL A 6 24.23 -10.52 -41.14
CA VAL A 6 23.82 -10.76 -39.75
C VAL A 6 24.54 -11.99 -39.24
N GLU A 7 25.13 -11.89 -38.05
CA GLU A 7 25.80 -13.03 -37.41
C GLU A 7 24.81 -14.17 -37.13
N GLY A 8 25.20 -15.40 -37.49
CA GLY A 8 24.37 -16.59 -37.35
C GLY A 8 23.37 -16.84 -38.50
N PHE A 9 23.38 -16.01 -39.54
CA PHE A 9 22.68 -16.23 -40.81
C PHE A 9 23.67 -16.24 -41.98
N GLY A 10 23.29 -16.90 -43.06
CA GLY A 10 24.03 -16.97 -44.31
C GLY A 10 23.83 -15.72 -45.18
N GLU A 11 23.68 -15.94 -46.48
CA GLU A 11 23.65 -14.84 -47.45
C GLU A 11 22.33 -14.07 -47.43
N TYR A 12 21.22 -14.72 -47.07
CA TYR A 12 19.86 -14.18 -47.16
C TYR A 12 19.08 -14.46 -45.86
N PRO A 13 19.29 -13.64 -44.80
CA PRO A 13 18.69 -13.90 -43.49
C PRO A 13 17.16 -14.02 -43.50
N ALA A 14 16.48 -13.26 -44.38
CA ALA A 14 15.03 -13.31 -44.55
C ALA A 14 14.53 -14.64 -45.17
N ILE A 15 15.28 -15.24 -46.11
CA ILE A 15 14.92 -16.54 -46.71
C ILE A 15 15.12 -17.63 -45.66
N GLU A 16 16.27 -17.60 -44.99
CA GLU A 16 16.64 -18.60 -44.00
C GLU A 16 15.68 -18.62 -42.79
N ILE A 17 15.23 -17.46 -42.29
CA ILE A 17 14.28 -17.42 -41.18
C ILE A 17 12.88 -17.92 -41.57
N VAL A 18 12.47 -17.68 -42.83
CA VAL A 18 11.19 -18.17 -43.39
C VAL A 18 11.21 -19.69 -43.51
N GLU A 19 12.32 -20.25 -43.99
CA GLU A 19 12.52 -21.71 -44.08
C GLU A 19 12.62 -22.35 -42.69
N GLN A 20 13.34 -21.73 -41.75
CA GLN A 20 13.46 -22.20 -40.37
C GLN A 20 12.13 -22.28 -39.63
N LEU A 21 11.24 -21.31 -39.86
CA LEU A 21 9.92 -21.26 -39.21
C LEU A 21 8.84 -22.01 -39.99
N ASP A 22 9.15 -22.56 -41.17
CA ASP A 22 8.20 -23.21 -42.07
C ASP A 22 6.99 -22.30 -42.34
N VAL A 23 7.28 -21.06 -42.77
CA VAL A 23 6.26 -20.06 -43.14
C VAL A 23 5.72 -20.42 -44.52
N LYS A 24 4.41 -20.63 -44.62
CA LYS A 24 3.80 -21.16 -45.85
C LYS A 24 3.48 -20.09 -46.88
N ASP A 25 2.97 -18.95 -46.43
CA ASP A 25 2.61 -17.80 -47.26
C ASP A 25 2.59 -16.51 -46.43
N GLN A 26 2.29 -15.39 -47.08
CA GLN A 26 2.30 -14.06 -46.47
C GLN A 26 1.22 -13.81 -45.40
N TYR A 27 0.19 -14.67 -45.33
CA TYR A 27 -0.89 -14.58 -44.35
C TYR A 27 -0.65 -15.49 -43.13
N ASP A 28 0.43 -16.28 -43.14
CA ASP A 28 0.82 -17.08 -42.00
C ASP A 28 1.27 -16.18 -40.85
N SER A 29 0.67 -16.37 -39.66
CA SER A 29 1.06 -15.66 -38.43
C SER A 29 2.56 -15.74 -38.11
N LYS A 30 3.22 -16.82 -38.54
CA LYS A 30 4.67 -16.98 -38.37
C LYS A 30 5.50 -16.03 -39.23
N ALA A 31 4.95 -15.48 -40.31
CA ALA A 31 5.64 -14.48 -41.13
C ALA A 31 5.91 -13.19 -40.33
N GLU A 32 4.96 -12.80 -39.48
CA GLU A 32 5.13 -11.63 -38.60
C GLU A 32 6.16 -11.91 -37.49
N GLU A 33 6.15 -13.13 -36.94
CA GLU A 33 7.16 -13.58 -35.97
C GLU A 33 8.57 -13.59 -36.59
N ALA A 34 8.72 -14.17 -37.79
CA ALA A 34 9.96 -14.17 -38.57
C ALA A 34 10.48 -12.74 -38.78
N THR A 35 9.59 -11.83 -39.18
CA THR A 35 9.90 -10.41 -39.40
C THR A 35 10.39 -9.73 -38.12
N LYS A 36 9.71 -9.94 -36.98
CA LYS A 36 10.13 -9.35 -35.70
C LYS A 36 11.49 -9.87 -35.24
N MET A 37 11.74 -11.17 -35.38
CA MET A 37 13.00 -11.80 -35.00
C MET A 37 14.16 -11.26 -35.85
N ILE A 38 13.99 -11.24 -37.17
CA ILE A 38 15.07 -10.78 -38.06
C ILE A 38 15.29 -9.27 -37.95
N TYR A 39 14.24 -8.46 -37.87
CA TYR A 39 14.35 -7.01 -37.73
C TYR A 39 15.11 -6.62 -36.46
N LYS A 40 14.84 -7.30 -35.33
CA LYS A 40 15.54 -7.05 -34.07
C LYS A 40 17.03 -7.42 -34.18
N LYS A 41 17.36 -8.57 -34.78
CA LYS A 41 18.75 -8.99 -34.98
C LYS A 41 19.49 -8.07 -35.95
N GLU A 42 18.90 -7.74 -37.09
CA GLU A 42 19.47 -6.81 -38.06
C GLU A 42 19.71 -5.42 -37.45
N PHE A 43 18.77 -4.91 -36.65
CA PHE A 43 18.95 -3.62 -36.00
C PHE A 43 20.13 -3.61 -35.03
N HIS A 44 20.31 -4.65 -34.21
CA HIS A 44 21.35 -4.66 -33.18
C HIS A 44 22.73 -5.12 -33.67
N SER A 45 22.80 -6.10 -34.57
CA SER A 45 24.04 -6.76 -35.00
C SER A 45 24.22 -6.82 -36.51
N GLY A 46 23.28 -6.28 -37.30
CA GLY A 46 23.38 -6.24 -38.75
C GLY A 46 24.42 -5.23 -39.22
N ILE A 47 25.25 -5.64 -40.18
CA ILE A 47 26.29 -4.81 -40.81
C ILE A 47 25.96 -4.66 -42.30
N LEU A 48 25.99 -3.44 -42.82
CA LEU A 48 25.75 -3.19 -44.24
C LEU A 48 26.89 -3.72 -45.11
N LYS A 49 26.54 -4.40 -46.21
CA LYS A 49 27.49 -5.02 -47.15
C LYS A 49 28.13 -3.97 -48.07
N GLU A 50 29.19 -4.36 -48.77
CA GLU A 50 30.00 -3.51 -49.66
C GLU A 50 29.19 -2.84 -50.78
N ASN A 51 28.10 -3.47 -51.22
CA ASN A 51 27.17 -2.92 -52.20
C ASN A 51 26.34 -1.72 -51.68
N CYS A 52 26.46 -1.36 -50.40
CA CYS A 52 25.80 -0.21 -49.78
C CYS A 52 26.64 1.08 -49.80
N ARG A 53 27.71 1.14 -50.60
CA ARG A 53 28.55 2.33 -50.83
C ARG A 53 29.10 2.94 -49.54
N GLU A 54 28.86 4.23 -49.30
CA GLU A 54 29.34 5.00 -48.14
C GLU A 54 28.81 4.53 -46.78
N TYR A 55 27.79 3.67 -46.79
CA TYR A 55 27.24 3.06 -45.58
C TYR A 55 27.79 1.65 -45.31
N ALA A 56 28.59 1.08 -46.22
CA ALA A 56 29.18 -0.24 -46.07
C ALA A 56 30.05 -0.36 -44.81
N GLY A 57 30.01 -1.51 -44.15
CA GLY A 57 30.81 -1.83 -42.97
C GLY A 57 30.28 -1.23 -41.65
N LYS A 58 29.24 -0.40 -41.69
CA LYS A 58 28.62 0.19 -40.50
C LYS A 58 27.42 -0.63 -40.01
N THR A 59 27.08 -0.50 -38.73
CA THR A 59 25.91 -1.20 -38.18
C THR A 59 24.60 -0.52 -38.58
N VAL A 60 23.52 -1.30 -38.72
CA VAL A 60 22.19 -0.79 -39.08
C VAL A 60 21.70 0.27 -38.08
N ARG A 61 21.95 0.07 -36.77
CA ARG A 61 21.57 1.03 -35.71
C ARG A 61 22.20 2.40 -35.91
N GLU A 62 23.48 2.44 -36.27
CA GLU A 62 24.23 3.70 -36.41
C GLU A 62 23.81 4.46 -37.68
N VAL A 63 23.60 3.75 -38.78
CA VAL A 63 23.36 4.38 -40.09
C VAL A 63 21.90 4.71 -40.36
N LYS A 64 20.94 4.11 -39.65
CA LYS A 64 19.50 4.27 -39.94
C LYS A 64 19.07 5.74 -39.99
N GLU A 65 19.43 6.53 -38.98
CA GLU A 65 19.08 7.96 -38.94
C GLU A 65 19.82 8.75 -40.02
N THR A 66 21.10 8.44 -40.25
CA THR A 66 21.92 9.09 -41.28
C THR A 66 21.36 8.86 -42.69
N ILE A 67 20.99 7.61 -43.03
CA ILE A 67 20.41 7.27 -44.33
C ILE A 67 19.08 8.00 -44.56
N VAL A 68 18.23 8.06 -43.53
CA VAL A 68 16.94 8.79 -43.62
C VAL A 68 17.18 10.28 -43.89
N GLU A 69 18.14 10.90 -43.22
CA GLU A 69 18.50 12.30 -43.46
C GLU A 69 19.09 12.54 -44.85
N ASP A 70 20.02 11.70 -45.30
CA ASP A 70 20.65 11.81 -46.62
C ASP A 70 19.62 11.67 -47.74
N PHE A 71 18.71 10.70 -47.62
CA PHE A 71 17.68 10.46 -48.62
C PHE A 71 16.66 11.60 -48.65
N ARG A 72 16.35 12.19 -47.50
CA ARG A 72 15.53 13.43 -47.44
C ARG A 72 16.22 14.62 -48.08
N LYS A 73 17.50 14.85 -47.77
CA LYS A 73 18.30 15.94 -48.37
C LYS A 73 18.38 15.83 -49.89
N ARG A 74 18.41 14.59 -50.41
CA ARG A 74 18.44 14.28 -51.85
C ARG A 74 17.06 14.28 -52.51
N GLY A 75 15.98 14.48 -51.76
CA GLY A 75 14.60 14.41 -52.26
C GLY A 75 14.15 13.00 -52.69
N ILE A 76 14.84 11.95 -52.21
CA ILE A 76 14.53 10.53 -52.51
C ILE A 76 13.45 9.99 -51.56
N ALA A 77 13.41 10.51 -50.33
CA ALA A 77 12.46 10.11 -49.30
C ALA A 77 11.85 11.32 -48.59
N ASP A 78 10.68 11.14 -48.00
CA ASP A 78 10.03 12.12 -47.14
C ASP A 78 9.40 11.42 -45.90
N SER A 79 8.70 12.18 -45.07
CA SER A 79 8.02 11.71 -43.86
C SER A 79 6.54 11.43 -44.16
N MET A 80 6.10 10.20 -43.89
CA MET A 80 4.69 9.90 -43.73
C MET A 80 4.45 9.59 -42.26
N TYR A 81 3.63 10.39 -41.61
CA TYR A 81 3.24 10.15 -40.23
C TYR A 81 1.98 9.29 -40.20
N ASP A 82 2.02 8.24 -39.41
CA ASP A 82 0.89 7.35 -39.21
C ASP A 82 0.78 6.94 -37.74
N LEU A 83 -0.40 6.44 -37.37
CA LEU A 83 -0.65 5.91 -36.05
C LEU A 83 -0.22 4.44 -36.00
N PRO A 84 0.41 3.98 -34.91
CA PRO A 84 0.86 2.58 -34.79
C PRO A 84 -0.32 1.58 -34.73
N GLN A 85 -1.52 2.10 -34.46
CA GLN A 85 -2.76 1.34 -34.41
C GLN A 85 -3.93 2.27 -34.72
N PRO A 86 -5.10 1.75 -35.13
CA PRO A 86 -6.31 2.56 -35.28
C PRO A 86 -6.66 3.28 -33.97
N VAL A 87 -6.69 4.61 -34.01
CA VAL A 87 -7.15 5.45 -32.90
C VAL A 87 -8.48 6.07 -33.30
N VAL A 88 -9.45 6.06 -32.39
CA VAL A 88 -10.80 6.59 -32.64
C VAL A 88 -11.08 7.75 -31.69
N CYS A 89 -11.56 8.85 -32.26
CA CYS A 89 -12.07 10.03 -31.57
C CYS A 89 -13.27 9.69 -30.69
N ARG A 90 -13.57 10.51 -29.69
CA ARG A 90 -14.84 10.44 -28.92
C ARG A 90 -16.09 10.47 -29.82
N CYS A 91 -15.98 11.11 -30.98
CA CYS A 91 -16.98 11.24 -32.02
C CYS A 91 -17.08 10.02 -32.96
N MET A 92 -16.39 8.91 -32.64
CA MET A 92 -16.27 7.70 -33.46
C MET A 92 -15.55 7.88 -34.80
N THR A 93 -14.99 9.06 -35.07
CA THR A 93 -14.14 9.28 -36.26
C THR A 93 -12.76 8.66 -36.08
N GLN A 94 -12.28 7.96 -37.10
CA GLN A 94 -10.90 7.47 -37.13
C GLN A 94 -9.93 8.65 -37.15
N CYS A 95 -9.02 8.67 -36.18
CA CYS A 95 -7.98 9.69 -36.10
C CYS A 95 -6.94 9.47 -37.19
N MET A 96 -6.40 10.57 -37.72
CA MET A 96 -5.27 10.58 -38.64
C MET A 96 -4.25 11.59 -38.11
N VAL A 97 -2.97 11.41 -38.47
CA VAL A 97 -1.96 12.41 -38.12
C VAL A 97 -2.11 13.61 -39.05
N LYS A 98 -2.32 14.79 -38.47
CA LYS A 98 -2.33 16.05 -39.21
C LYS A 98 -1.14 16.90 -38.78
N VAL A 99 -0.29 17.26 -39.74
CA VAL A 99 0.76 18.25 -39.50
C VAL A 99 0.10 19.62 -39.40
N LEU A 100 0.30 20.30 -38.27
CA LEU A 100 -0.18 21.65 -38.03
C LEU A 100 1.02 22.60 -38.03
N GLN A 101 0.91 23.73 -38.72
CA GLN A 101 1.99 24.71 -38.83
C GLN A 101 2.03 25.70 -37.64
N ASP A 102 0.91 25.89 -36.92
CA ASP A 102 0.76 26.91 -35.86
C ASP A 102 0.28 26.34 -34.52
N GLN A 103 0.66 25.11 -34.17
CA GLN A 103 0.27 24.49 -32.90
C GLN A 103 1.11 25.02 -31.74
N TRP A 104 0.47 25.35 -30.62
CA TRP A 104 1.15 25.71 -29.38
C TRP A 104 1.52 24.47 -28.57
N PHE A 105 2.75 24.45 -28.05
CA PHE A 105 3.30 23.35 -27.29
C PHE A 105 3.90 23.78 -25.95
N LEU A 106 3.77 22.92 -24.95
CA LEU A 106 4.61 22.94 -23.76
C LEU A 106 5.86 22.11 -24.05
N LYS A 107 7.03 22.74 -23.91
CA LYS A 107 8.33 22.13 -24.23
C LYS A 107 8.85 21.30 -23.05
N TYR A 108 8.15 20.21 -22.68
CA TYR A 108 8.65 19.31 -21.62
C TYR A 108 9.92 18.54 -22.03
N SER A 109 10.32 18.62 -23.30
CA SER A 109 11.61 18.13 -23.81
C SER A 109 12.82 18.91 -23.30
N ASP A 110 12.62 20.08 -22.68
CA ASP A 110 13.71 20.93 -22.19
C ASP A 110 14.55 20.22 -21.09
N PRO A 111 15.87 20.03 -21.30
CA PRO A 111 16.70 19.27 -20.36
C PRO A 111 16.77 19.89 -18.97
N GLU A 112 16.87 21.22 -18.85
CA GLU A 112 16.95 21.89 -17.55
C GLU A 112 15.64 21.75 -16.78
N TRP A 113 14.51 21.86 -17.48
CA TRP A 113 13.21 21.66 -16.87
C TRP A 113 12.99 20.22 -16.40
N LYS A 114 13.45 19.24 -17.18
CA LYS A 114 13.42 17.81 -16.79
C LYS A 114 14.23 17.55 -15.54
N GLU A 115 15.47 18.05 -15.47
CA GLU A 115 16.32 17.84 -14.30
C GLU A 115 15.75 18.49 -13.05
N LYS A 116 15.19 19.70 -13.15
CA LYS A 116 14.49 20.35 -12.05
C LYS A 116 13.24 19.57 -11.60
N THR A 117 12.53 18.97 -12.54
CA THR A 117 11.37 18.10 -12.27
C THR A 117 11.79 16.82 -11.55
N LYS A 118 12.91 16.20 -11.95
CA LYS A 118 13.50 15.06 -11.24
C LYS A 118 13.98 15.43 -9.84
N GLU A 119 14.56 16.62 -9.67
CA GLU A 119 14.93 17.14 -8.35
C GLU A 119 13.70 17.25 -7.43
N ALA A 120 12.60 17.82 -7.93
CA ALA A 120 11.35 17.89 -7.18
C ALA A 120 10.80 16.49 -6.86
N LEU A 121 10.83 15.55 -7.83
CA LEU A 121 10.41 14.16 -7.62
C LEU A 121 11.23 13.46 -6.52
N ASN A 122 12.54 13.71 -6.46
CA ASN A 122 13.41 13.12 -5.44
C ASN A 122 13.19 13.71 -4.03
N ARG A 123 12.56 14.89 -3.94
CA ARG A 123 12.25 15.56 -2.66
C ARG A 123 10.85 15.22 -2.14
N MET A 124 9.99 14.64 -2.97
CA MET A 124 8.62 14.28 -2.59
C MET A 124 8.49 12.82 -2.21
N GLU A 125 7.52 12.51 -1.37
CA GLU A 125 7.13 11.14 -1.05
C GLU A 125 6.15 10.61 -2.10
N ILE A 126 6.40 9.40 -2.60
CA ILE A 126 5.52 8.73 -3.56
C ILE A 126 4.94 7.47 -2.92
N TYR A 127 3.61 7.36 -2.91
CA TYR A 127 2.91 6.21 -2.36
C TYR A 127 2.17 5.46 -3.48
N PRO A 128 2.46 4.17 -3.76
CA PRO A 128 3.58 3.40 -3.22
C PRO A 128 4.92 3.85 -3.85
N GLY A 129 6.02 3.71 -3.11
CA GLY A 129 7.35 4.15 -3.57
C GLY A 129 7.82 3.49 -4.88
N THR A 130 7.22 2.34 -5.24
CA THR A 130 7.46 1.66 -6.53
C THR A 130 7.02 2.49 -7.74
N ALA A 131 6.10 3.44 -7.60
CA ALA A 131 5.64 4.31 -8.68
C ALA A 131 6.69 5.36 -9.10
N THR A 132 7.69 5.65 -8.25
CA THR A 132 8.74 6.66 -8.52
C THR A 132 9.49 6.38 -9.82
N GLN A 133 9.83 5.12 -10.09
CA GLN A 133 10.54 4.73 -11.31
C GLN A 133 9.70 4.97 -12.57
N TRP A 134 8.38 4.85 -12.46
CA TRP A 134 7.49 5.15 -13.58
C TRP A 134 7.44 6.65 -13.86
N PHE A 135 7.39 7.50 -12.85
CA PHE A 135 7.51 8.96 -13.03
C PHE A 135 8.83 9.33 -13.72
N LEU A 136 9.96 8.77 -13.28
CA LEU A 136 11.27 9.02 -13.91
C LEU A 136 11.26 8.63 -15.39
N ALA A 137 10.76 7.44 -15.73
CA ALA A 137 10.66 6.98 -17.10
C ALA A 137 9.77 7.89 -17.97
N VAL A 138 8.66 8.39 -17.41
CA VAL A 138 7.77 9.33 -18.11
C VAL A 138 8.48 10.66 -18.34
N ILE A 139 9.13 11.23 -17.31
CA ILE A 139 9.88 12.50 -17.43
C ILE A 139 10.95 12.40 -18.53
N ASP A 140 11.66 11.28 -18.61
CA ASP A 140 12.69 11.06 -19.64
C ASP A 140 12.09 10.96 -21.04
N TRP A 141 11.00 10.20 -21.20
CA TRP A 141 10.35 10.02 -22.50
C TRP A 141 9.58 11.24 -22.99
N LEU A 142 9.03 12.06 -22.09
CA LEU A 142 8.14 13.16 -22.43
C LEU A 142 8.83 14.21 -23.31
N LYS A 143 8.17 14.62 -24.39
CA LYS A 143 8.66 15.62 -25.34
C LYS A 143 7.73 16.85 -25.35
N GLU A 144 7.52 17.46 -26.50
CA GLU A 144 6.55 18.55 -26.67
C GLU A 144 5.13 18.03 -26.46
N TRP A 145 4.31 18.77 -25.70
CA TRP A 145 2.90 18.48 -25.49
C TRP A 145 2.03 19.56 -26.13
N ALA A 146 1.15 19.18 -27.05
CA ALA A 146 0.23 20.13 -27.69
C ALA A 146 -0.79 20.64 -26.66
N CYS A 147 -0.65 21.90 -26.23
CA CYS A 147 -1.36 22.44 -25.07
C CYS A 147 -2.61 23.28 -25.43
N ALA A 148 -2.94 23.36 -26.71
CA ALA A 148 -4.06 24.14 -27.21
C ALA A 148 -4.84 23.39 -28.31
N ARG A 149 -6.13 23.67 -28.42
CA ARG A 149 -7.05 23.13 -29.42
C ARG A 149 -7.98 24.22 -29.96
N ARG A 150 -8.61 23.98 -31.11
CA ARG A 150 -9.54 24.93 -31.75
C ARG A 150 -11.02 24.67 -31.44
N THR A 151 -11.35 23.54 -30.82
CA THR A 151 -12.73 23.11 -30.58
C THR A 151 -12.92 22.62 -29.15
N GLY A 152 -14.17 22.65 -28.68
CA GLY A 152 -14.56 22.24 -27.32
C GLY A 152 -14.63 23.41 -26.34
N LEU A 153 -14.84 23.10 -25.06
CA LEU A 153 -14.87 24.07 -23.96
C LEU A 153 -13.46 24.26 -23.39
N GLY A 154 -13.20 25.41 -22.80
CA GLY A 154 -11.96 25.70 -22.08
C GLY A 154 -11.66 27.20 -22.05
N THR A 155 -10.50 27.55 -21.49
CA THR A 155 -10.04 28.94 -21.41
C THR A 155 -9.36 29.34 -22.73
N PRO A 156 -9.76 30.45 -23.38
CA PRO A 156 -9.06 30.96 -24.57
C PRO A 156 -7.60 31.26 -24.27
N LEU A 157 -6.71 30.96 -25.22
CA LEU A 157 -5.30 31.31 -25.09
C LEU A 157 -5.15 32.84 -25.25
N PRO A 158 -4.62 33.59 -24.25
CA PRO A 158 -4.72 35.06 -24.24
C PRO A 158 -4.06 35.76 -25.43
N TRP A 159 -3.01 35.17 -26.00
CA TRP A 159 -2.27 35.70 -27.15
C TRP A 159 -2.52 34.92 -28.46
N GLY A 160 -3.39 33.90 -28.43
CA GLY A 160 -3.67 33.03 -29.57
C GLY A 160 -5.15 33.01 -29.92
N PRO A 161 -5.68 34.01 -30.65
CA PRO A 161 -7.08 34.04 -31.05
C PRO A 161 -7.51 32.73 -31.74
N GLY A 162 -8.66 32.19 -31.33
CA GLY A 162 -9.20 30.93 -31.85
C GLY A 162 -8.58 29.66 -31.25
N TRP A 163 -7.58 29.79 -30.38
CA TRP A 163 -7.05 28.68 -29.59
C TRP A 163 -7.64 28.66 -28.18
N ILE A 164 -7.90 27.47 -27.69
CA ILE A 164 -8.44 27.16 -26.36
C ILE A 164 -7.44 26.23 -25.68
N ILE A 165 -7.08 26.50 -24.43
CA ILE A 165 -6.18 25.66 -23.66
C ILE A 165 -6.83 24.29 -23.47
N GLU A 166 -6.04 23.22 -23.66
CA GLU A 166 -6.53 21.86 -23.49
C GLU A 166 -6.54 21.42 -22.01
N THR A 167 -7.40 20.45 -21.71
CA THR A 167 -7.80 20.04 -20.36
C THR A 167 -6.68 19.48 -19.46
N LEU A 168 -5.63 18.89 -20.02
CA LEU A 168 -4.48 18.40 -19.23
C LEU A 168 -3.44 19.51 -18.99
N SER A 169 -3.55 20.65 -19.68
CA SER A 169 -2.64 21.78 -19.56
C SER A 169 -3.15 22.83 -18.57
N ASP A 170 -4.47 23.08 -18.52
CA ASP A 170 -5.08 24.02 -17.56
C ASP A 170 -5.32 23.42 -16.16
N SER A 171 -5.13 22.12 -16.00
CA SER A 171 -5.41 21.38 -14.75
C SER A 171 -4.17 21.08 -13.90
N THR A 172 -3.06 21.79 -14.09
CA THR A 172 -1.76 21.44 -13.49
C THR A 172 -1.42 22.16 -12.19
N ILE A 173 -1.98 23.36 -11.94
CA ILE A 173 -1.66 24.20 -10.77
C ILE A 173 -2.90 24.76 -10.06
N TYR A 174 -4.09 24.30 -10.41
CA TYR A 174 -5.35 24.81 -9.88
C TYR A 174 -5.49 24.66 -8.36
N MET A 175 -4.64 23.85 -7.73
CA MET A 175 -4.57 23.71 -6.27
C MET A 175 -4.20 25.05 -5.61
N ALA A 176 -3.40 25.90 -6.27
CA ALA A 176 -3.10 27.25 -5.78
C ALA A 176 -4.37 28.11 -5.77
N PHE A 177 -5.25 27.95 -6.77
CA PHE A 177 -6.53 28.65 -6.81
C PHE A 177 -7.47 28.24 -5.67
N TYR A 178 -7.40 26.99 -5.18
CA TYR A 178 -8.19 26.58 -4.01
C TYR A 178 -7.92 27.44 -2.78
N THR A 179 -6.69 27.90 -2.58
CA THR A 179 -6.29 28.71 -1.42
C THR A 179 -6.98 30.07 -1.36
N ILE A 180 -7.40 30.62 -2.52
CA ILE A 180 -7.99 31.96 -2.61
C ILE A 180 -9.46 31.96 -3.03
N ASN A 181 -10.01 30.81 -3.45
CA ASN A 181 -11.39 30.71 -3.92
C ASN A 181 -12.43 31.06 -2.82
N LYS A 182 -12.08 30.84 -1.54
CA LYS A 182 -12.93 31.27 -0.42
C LYS A 182 -13.07 32.80 -0.40
N GLN A 183 -11.96 33.53 -0.43
CA GLN A 183 -11.94 34.99 -0.42
C GLN A 183 -12.62 35.57 -1.66
N ILE A 184 -12.40 34.99 -2.85
CA ILE A 184 -13.09 35.39 -4.08
C ILE A 184 -14.62 35.37 -3.90
N ARG A 185 -15.15 34.30 -3.29
CA ARG A 185 -16.59 34.16 -3.05
C ARG A 185 -17.09 35.05 -1.92
N GLN A 186 -16.33 35.14 -0.83
CA GLN A 186 -16.70 35.90 0.36
C GLN A 186 -16.77 37.41 0.07
N TYR A 187 -15.85 37.92 -0.74
CA TYR A 187 -15.77 39.35 -1.07
C TYR A 187 -16.37 39.69 -2.45
N ASP A 188 -17.03 38.73 -3.12
CA ASP A 188 -17.62 38.91 -4.46
C ASP A 188 -16.65 39.55 -5.47
N ILE A 189 -15.39 39.10 -5.46
CA ILE A 189 -14.31 39.62 -6.31
C ILE A 189 -14.66 39.35 -7.77
N LYS A 190 -14.69 40.40 -8.59
CA LYS A 190 -15.04 40.29 -10.01
C LYS A 190 -13.87 39.73 -10.82
N PRO A 191 -14.13 38.92 -11.87
CA PRO A 191 -13.07 38.32 -12.68
C PRO A 191 -12.06 39.33 -13.25
N GLU A 192 -12.52 40.53 -13.61
CA GLU A 192 -11.70 41.59 -14.18
C GLU A 192 -10.68 42.15 -13.18
N MET A 193 -10.95 41.99 -11.88
CA MET A 193 -10.05 42.42 -10.80
C MET A 193 -8.88 41.45 -10.62
N LEU A 194 -8.99 40.20 -11.09
CA LEU A 194 -7.97 39.16 -10.98
C LEU A 194 -6.91 39.30 -12.08
N THR A 195 -6.16 40.39 -12.03
CA THR A 195 -5.12 40.71 -12.99
C THR A 195 -3.85 39.88 -12.77
N LYS A 196 -2.92 39.92 -13.74
CA LYS A 196 -1.62 39.25 -13.63
C LYS A 196 -0.82 39.76 -12.44
N GLU A 197 -0.90 41.06 -12.15
CA GLU A 197 -0.24 41.74 -11.04
C GLU A 197 -0.74 41.21 -9.70
N VAL A 198 -2.05 40.97 -9.59
CA VAL A 198 -2.68 40.35 -8.41
C VAL A 198 -2.14 38.94 -8.18
N PHE A 199 -2.12 38.09 -9.21
CA PHE A 199 -1.57 36.74 -9.08
C PHE A 199 -0.07 36.75 -8.76
N ASN A 200 0.70 37.67 -9.36
CA ASN A 200 2.12 37.86 -9.04
C ASN A 200 2.34 38.25 -7.57
N TYR A 201 1.50 39.14 -7.04
CA TYR A 201 1.56 39.53 -5.64
C TYR A 201 1.20 38.36 -4.72
N ILE A 202 0.06 37.70 -4.96
CA ILE A 202 -0.43 36.61 -4.10
C ILE A 202 0.56 35.44 -4.10
N PHE A 203 0.93 34.91 -5.27
CA PHE A 203 1.68 33.66 -5.37
C PHE A 203 3.20 33.83 -5.36
N HIS A 204 3.71 34.99 -5.80
CA HIS A 204 5.16 35.23 -5.91
C HIS A 204 5.67 36.36 -5.02
N GLY A 205 4.79 37.14 -4.40
CA GLY A 205 5.18 38.30 -3.58
C GLY A 205 5.81 39.41 -4.38
N ARG A 206 5.50 39.49 -5.68
CA ARG A 206 6.09 40.47 -6.59
C ARG A 206 5.13 41.65 -6.78
N GLY A 207 5.69 42.87 -6.73
CA GLY A 207 4.95 44.12 -6.89
C GLY A 207 4.71 44.85 -5.57
N ASN A 208 4.34 46.13 -5.65
CA ASN A 208 3.93 46.93 -4.51
C ASN A 208 2.42 46.73 -4.26
N MET A 209 2.03 46.44 -3.02
CA MET A 209 0.65 46.14 -2.64
C MET A 209 -0.32 47.30 -2.95
N GLU A 210 0.08 48.54 -2.71
CA GLU A 210 -0.74 49.74 -2.94
C GLU A 210 -1.00 49.95 -4.44
N GLU A 211 0.02 49.73 -5.26
CA GLU A 211 -0.11 49.81 -6.72
C GLU A 211 -1.01 48.70 -7.28
N VAL A 212 -0.86 47.48 -6.76
CA VAL A 212 -1.70 46.33 -7.16
C VAL A 212 -3.16 46.60 -6.79
N ALA A 213 -3.40 47.04 -5.56
CA ALA A 213 -4.72 47.44 -5.07
C ALA A 213 -5.37 48.53 -5.94
N SER A 214 -4.61 49.58 -6.25
CA SER A 214 -5.07 50.68 -7.10
C SER A 214 -5.45 50.21 -8.51
N LYS A 215 -4.62 49.34 -9.12
CA LYS A 215 -4.86 48.83 -10.49
C LYS A 215 -5.99 47.81 -10.56
N SER A 216 -6.13 46.95 -9.56
CA SER A 216 -7.17 45.92 -9.53
C SER A 216 -8.50 46.42 -8.95
N GLY A 217 -8.50 47.59 -8.30
CA GLY A 217 -9.65 48.09 -7.55
C GLY A 217 -9.94 47.28 -6.28
N MET A 218 -8.97 46.51 -5.77
CA MET A 218 -9.14 45.70 -4.55
C MET A 218 -8.57 46.41 -3.33
N ASN A 219 -9.13 46.13 -2.16
CA ASN A 219 -8.56 46.57 -0.90
C ASN A 219 -7.25 45.81 -0.60
N THR A 220 -6.25 46.51 -0.09
CA THR A 220 -4.97 45.98 0.41
C THR A 220 -5.17 44.83 1.40
N ASP A 221 -6.15 44.93 2.28
CA ASP A 221 -6.43 43.92 3.32
C ASP A 221 -6.85 42.58 2.70
N ILE A 222 -7.66 42.63 1.62
CA ILE A 222 -8.11 41.43 0.89
C ILE A 222 -6.92 40.77 0.19
N LEU A 223 -6.07 41.57 -0.46
CA LEU A 223 -4.85 41.07 -1.11
C LEU A 223 -3.90 40.41 -0.11
N GLU A 224 -3.73 41.01 1.06
CA GLU A 224 -2.90 40.46 2.12
C GLU A 224 -3.48 39.15 2.68
N GLU A 225 -4.79 39.10 2.92
CA GLU A 225 -5.50 37.88 3.37
C GLU A 225 -5.34 36.73 2.37
N MET A 226 -5.59 36.98 1.08
CA MET A 226 -5.44 35.99 0.02
C MET A 226 -4.01 35.45 -0.05
N ARG A 227 -3.01 36.32 0.10
CA ARG A 227 -1.60 35.93 0.15
C ARG A 227 -1.29 35.10 1.40
N LYS A 228 -1.80 35.48 2.57
CA LYS A 228 -1.63 34.73 3.83
C LYS A 228 -2.21 33.33 3.72
N GLU A 229 -3.39 33.16 3.13
CA GLU A 229 -4.01 31.85 2.89
C GLU A 229 -3.14 30.99 1.96
N PHE A 230 -2.66 31.54 0.83
CA PHE A 230 -1.75 30.80 -0.04
C PHE A 230 -0.48 30.35 0.70
N LEU A 231 0.19 31.27 1.41
CA LEU A 231 1.44 30.96 2.13
C LEU A 231 1.23 29.99 3.30
N TYR A 232 0.03 29.93 3.86
CA TYR A 232 -0.32 28.98 4.92
C TYR A 232 -0.58 27.56 4.37
N TRP A 233 -1.38 27.46 3.30
CA TRP A 233 -1.82 26.16 2.77
C TRP A 233 -0.85 25.52 1.78
N TYR A 234 0.02 26.29 1.11
CA TYR A 234 1.01 25.74 0.20
C TYR A 234 2.33 25.39 0.92
N PRO A 235 3.04 24.34 0.49
CA PRO A 235 2.82 23.50 -0.71
C PRO A 235 1.68 22.47 -0.58
N VAL A 236 1.30 21.85 -1.71
CA VAL A 236 0.40 20.69 -1.71
C VAL A 236 1.04 19.53 -0.93
N ASP A 237 0.49 19.20 0.24
CA ASP A 237 1.00 18.13 1.09
C ASP A 237 0.82 16.74 0.46
N LEU A 238 -0.37 16.46 -0.09
CA LEU A 238 -0.68 15.19 -0.73
C LEU A 238 -1.61 15.36 -1.93
N ARG A 239 -1.20 14.81 -3.07
CA ARG A 239 -2.03 14.71 -4.28
C ARG A 239 -2.32 13.24 -4.59
N VAL A 240 -3.58 12.82 -4.47
CA VAL A 240 -3.98 11.42 -4.75
C VAL A 240 -4.63 11.32 -6.13
N SER A 241 -4.21 10.35 -6.94
CA SER A 241 -4.91 10.01 -8.18
C SER A 241 -4.62 8.60 -8.69
N ALA A 242 -5.37 8.19 -9.70
CA ALA A 242 -5.19 6.89 -10.32
C ALA A 242 -3.91 6.81 -11.14
N LYS A 243 -3.37 5.59 -11.25
CA LYS A 243 -2.16 5.26 -12.01
C LYS A 243 -2.19 5.71 -13.48
N GLU A 244 -3.36 5.81 -14.09
CA GLU A 244 -3.52 6.32 -15.46
C GLU A 244 -3.11 7.79 -15.65
N LEU A 245 -3.05 8.57 -14.56
CA LEU A 245 -2.65 9.97 -14.61
C LEU A 245 -1.14 10.19 -14.39
N VAL A 246 -0.40 9.15 -14.00
CA VAL A 246 1.08 9.19 -13.89
C VAL A 246 1.74 9.65 -15.20
N PRO A 247 1.45 9.05 -16.38
CA PRO A 247 2.11 9.41 -17.63
C PRO A 247 1.72 10.80 -18.20
N ASN A 248 0.77 11.50 -17.57
CA ASN A 248 0.27 12.79 -18.05
C ASN A 248 0.09 13.78 -16.90
N HIS A 249 -1.12 13.96 -16.37
CA HIS A 249 -1.53 14.98 -15.42
C HIS A 249 -0.61 15.07 -14.19
N LEU A 250 -0.29 13.95 -13.54
CA LEU A 250 0.56 13.97 -12.33
C LEU A 250 2.00 14.37 -12.67
N THR A 251 2.52 13.97 -13.83
CA THR A 251 3.84 14.40 -14.28
C THR A 251 3.82 15.88 -14.66
N PHE A 252 2.80 16.34 -15.41
CA PHE A 252 2.64 17.75 -15.79
C PHE A 252 2.47 18.64 -14.56
N PHE A 253 1.77 18.16 -13.53
CA PHE A 253 1.66 18.80 -12.23
C PHE A 253 3.04 19.11 -11.66
N ILE A 254 3.98 18.16 -11.63
CA ILE A 254 5.35 18.41 -11.13
C ILE A 254 6.06 19.44 -12.02
N PHE A 255 6.07 19.23 -13.35
CA PHE A 255 6.71 20.15 -14.29
C PHE A 255 6.24 21.60 -14.09
N GLN A 256 4.92 21.82 -14.05
CA GLN A 256 4.37 23.17 -13.93
C GLN A 256 4.63 23.79 -12.56
N HIS A 257 4.65 22.99 -11.48
CA HIS A 257 5.01 23.50 -10.16
C HIS A 257 6.45 23.99 -10.11
N VAL A 258 7.41 23.24 -10.67
CA VAL A 258 8.81 23.65 -10.68
C VAL A 258 9.09 24.84 -11.59
N ALA A 259 8.27 25.03 -12.63
CA ALA A 259 8.37 26.17 -13.53
C ALA A 259 7.88 27.48 -12.88
N LEU A 260 6.80 27.40 -12.10
CA LEU A 260 6.09 28.59 -11.62
C LEU A 260 6.44 28.96 -10.17
N PHE A 261 6.62 27.98 -9.29
CA PHE A 261 6.76 28.24 -7.86
C PHE A 261 8.19 28.09 -7.35
N LEU A 262 8.47 28.81 -6.26
CA LEU A 262 9.69 28.64 -5.48
C LEU A 262 9.76 27.23 -4.89
N GLN A 263 10.97 26.75 -4.63
CA GLN A 263 11.22 25.39 -4.16
C GLN A 263 10.44 25.00 -2.89
N GLN A 264 10.28 25.94 -1.94
CA GLN A 264 9.49 25.73 -0.73
C GLN A 264 7.99 25.45 -1.00
N HIS A 265 7.50 25.80 -2.19
CA HIS A 265 6.11 25.63 -2.62
C HIS A 265 5.94 24.45 -3.60
N TRP A 266 6.98 23.63 -3.81
CA TRP A 266 6.86 22.41 -4.61
C TRP A 266 6.06 21.32 -3.86
N PRO A 267 5.33 20.44 -4.58
CA PRO A 267 4.53 19.39 -3.96
C PRO A 267 5.34 18.48 -3.04
N LYS A 268 4.76 18.07 -1.91
CA LYS A 268 5.43 17.20 -0.92
C LYS A 268 5.18 15.72 -1.12
N ALA A 269 3.97 15.32 -1.55
CA ALA A 269 3.68 13.91 -1.79
C ALA A 269 2.64 13.65 -2.89
N ILE A 270 2.76 12.50 -3.54
CA ILE A 270 1.77 11.98 -4.51
C ILE A 270 1.37 10.55 -4.12
N GLY A 271 0.08 10.32 -3.96
CA GLY A 271 -0.53 9.00 -3.79
C GLY A 271 -1.07 8.48 -5.13
N VAL A 272 -0.69 7.27 -5.52
CA VAL A 272 -1.09 6.63 -6.77
C VAL A 272 -1.88 5.37 -6.47
N ASN A 273 -3.16 5.37 -6.85
CA ASN A 273 -4.06 4.23 -6.68
C ASN A 273 -4.33 3.47 -7.99
N GLY A 274 -4.73 2.20 -7.89
CA GLY A 274 -5.25 1.45 -9.04
C GLY A 274 -6.62 1.93 -9.52
N MET A 275 -7.12 1.31 -10.59
CA MET A 275 -8.43 1.57 -11.18
C MET A 275 -9.52 0.71 -10.51
N LEU A 276 -10.76 1.20 -10.52
CA LEU A 276 -11.90 0.45 -9.98
C LEU A 276 -12.58 -0.37 -11.08
N MET A 277 -12.66 -1.69 -10.85
CA MET A 277 -13.47 -2.63 -11.63
C MET A 277 -14.82 -2.88 -10.96
N ILE A 278 -15.81 -3.36 -11.72
CA ILE A 278 -17.09 -3.86 -11.21
C ILE A 278 -17.25 -5.32 -11.61
N GLU A 279 -17.47 -6.20 -10.64
CA GLU A 279 -17.71 -7.63 -10.85
C GLU A 279 -16.64 -8.28 -11.75
N GLY A 280 -15.38 -7.90 -11.55
CA GLY A 280 -14.23 -8.39 -12.32
C GLY A 280 -14.11 -7.85 -13.74
N LYS A 281 -14.93 -6.86 -14.13
CA LYS A 281 -14.89 -6.23 -15.45
C LYS A 281 -14.61 -4.74 -15.33
N GLN A 282 -13.98 -4.16 -16.35
CA GLN A 282 -13.87 -2.71 -16.48
C GLN A 282 -15.26 -2.07 -16.53
N MET A 283 -15.40 -0.94 -15.83
CA MET A 283 -16.66 -0.21 -15.73
C MET A 283 -16.98 0.47 -17.07
N HIS A 284 -18.11 0.12 -17.69
CA HIS A 284 -18.56 0.74 -18.94
C HIS A 284 -20.03 1.14 -18.86
N LYS A 285 -20.32 2.44 -18.99
CA LYS A 285 -21.70 2.94 -19.04
C LYS A 285 -22.54 2.25 -20.13
N SER A 286 -21.95 2.00 -21.30
CA SER A 286 -22.64 1.36 -22.44
C SER A 286 -22.97 -0.12 -22.22
N LYS A 287 -22.24 -0.83 -21.35
CA LYS A 287 -22.50 -2.24 -21.03
C LYS A 287 -23.43 -2.40 -19.81
N GLY A 288 -23.93 -1.29 -19.25
CA GLY A 288 -24.78 -1.28 -18.06
C GLY A 288 -24.08 -1.65 -16.75
N ASN A 289 -22.78 -1.97 -16.77
CA ASN A 289 -22.00 -2.31 -15.58
C ASN A 289 -21.35 -1.05 -14.97
N PHE A 290 -22.20 -0.16 -14.45
CA PHE A 290 -21.79 1.11 -13.86
C PHE A 290 -22.53 1.34 -12.53
N VAL A 291 -21.79 1.72 -11.50
CA VAL A 291 -22.35 2.05 -10.17
C VAL A 291 -21.98 3.50 -9.87
N THR A 292 -22.98 4.34 -9.63
CA THR A 292 -22.75 5.72 -9.17
C THR A 292 -22.51 5.72 -7.67
N VAL A 293 -21.75 6.72 -7.18
CA VAL A 293 -21.56 6.92 -5.73
C VAL A 293 -22.92 7.10 -5.02
N LYS A 294 -23.84 7.86 -5.63
CA LYS A 294 -25.19 8.07 -5.08
C LYS A 294 -25.92 6.74 -4.87
N ASN A 295 -25.99 5.90 -5.89
CA ASN A 295 -26.70 4.62 -5.81
C ASN A 295 -26.05 3.70 -4.76
N ALA A 296 -24.72 3.65 -4.71
CA ALA A 296 -24.02 2.83 -3.71
C ALA A 296 -24.30 3.29 -2.28
N VAL A 297 -24.30 4.61 -2.02
CA VAL A 297 -24.60 5.18 -0.71
C VAL A 297 -26.06 4.97 -0.31
N GLU A 298 -27.01 5.16 -1.23
CA GLU A 298 -28.45 4.94 -0.98
C GLU A 298 -28.77 3.47 -0.70
N GLU A 299 -28.12 2.53 -1.40
CA GLU A 299 -28.38 1.09 -1.25
C GLU A 299 -27.69 0.48 -0.02
N TYR A 300 -26.42 0.81 0.20
CA TYR A 300 -25.58 0.15 1.21
C TYR A 300 -25.24 1.01 2.42
N GLY A 301 -25.42 2.33 2.34
CA GLY A 301 -24.95 3.29 3.33
C GLY A 301 -23.52 3.76 3.06
N ALA A 302 -23.22 4.98 3.54
CA ALA A 302 -21.92 5.62 3.30
C ALA A 302 -20.75 4.85 3.92
N ASP A 303 -20.84 4.45 5.18
CA ASP A 303 -19.73 3.78 5.89
C ASP A 303 -19.43 2.39 5.32
N ALA A 304 -20.45 1.62 4.97
CA ALA A 304 -20.28 0.31 4.34
C ALA A 304 -19.60 0.45 2.96
N THR A 305 -20.03 1.44 2.16
CA THR A 305 -19.42 1.76 0.86
C THR A 305 -17.96 2.17 1.02
N ARG A 306 -17.66 3.09 1.96
CA ARG A 306 -16.29 3.53 2.26
C ARG A 306 -15.39 2.36 2.66
N CYS A 307 -15.83 1.53 3.62
CA CYS A 307 -15.06 0.40 4.11
C CYS A 307 -14.83 -0.65 3.01
N ALA A 308 -15.84 -0.94 2.19
CA ALA A 308 -15.70 -1.88 1.08
C ALA A 308 -14.71 -1.38 0.01
N LEU A 309 -14.73 -0.09 -0.32
CA LEU A 309 -13.77 0.50 -1.26
C LEU A 309 -12.33 0.44 -0.72
N MET A 310 -12.14 0.80 0.54
CA MET A 310 -10.81 0.82 1.18
C MET A 310 -10.23 -0.59 1.39
N LEU A 311 -11.05 -1.60 1.59
CA LEU A 311 -10.60 -3.01 1.65
C LEU A 311 -10.32 -3.61 0.27
N GLY A 312 -10.82 -3.00 -0.80
CA GLY A 312 -10.81 -3.59 -2.13
C GLY A 312 -9.40 -3.74 -2.73
N ALA A 313 -8.54 -2.75 -2.53
CA ALA A 313 -7.14 -2.78 -2.97
C ALA A 313 -6.28 -1.77 -2.20
N GLU A 314 -4.98 -1.81 -2.44
CA GLU A 314 -3.97 -0.92 -1.88
C GLU A 314 -2.88 -0.61 -2.90
N GLY A 315 -2.27 0.57 -2.81
CA GLY A 315 -1.27 1.02 -3.78
C GLY A 315 -1.82 1.03 -5.21
N MET A 316 -1.04 0.54 -6.17
CA MET A 316 -1.41 0.57 -7.60
C MET A 316 -2.27 -0.62 -8.05
N ASP A 317 -2.69 -1.49 -7.13
CA ASP A 317 -3.54 -2.64 -7.43
C ASP A 317 -4.96 -2.20 -7.79
N ASP A 318 -5.53 -2.83 -8.81
CA ASP A 318 -6.89 -2.52 -9.25
C ASP A 318 -7.92 -3.10 -8.29
N SER A 319 -8.76 -2.23 -7.74
CA SER A 319 -9.84 -2.62 -6.83
C SER A 319 -11.01 -3.23 -7.60
N ASN A 320 -11.76 -4.10 -6.94
CA ASN A 320 -12.94 -4.72 -7.53
C ASN A 320 -14.17 -4.48 -6.66
N TRP A 321 -15.09 -3.66 -7.16
CA TRP A 321 -16.41 -3.49 -6.58
C TRP A 321 -17.24 -4.75 -6.81
N ARG A 322 -17.62 -5.41 -5.71
CA ARG A 322 -18.58 -6.51 -5.70
C ARG A 322 -19.71 -6.19 -4.74
N SER A 323 -20.95 -6.21 -5.21
CA SER A 323 -22.10 -5.85 -4.37
C SER A 323 -22.25 -6.75 -3.15
N GLU A 324 -21.85 -8.03 -3.26
CA GLU A 324 -21.83 -8.97 -2.13
C GLU A 324 -20.89 -8.50 -1.01
N ASN A 325 -19.66 -8.11 -1.33
CA ASN A 325 -18.70 -7.61 -0.35
C ASN A 325 -19.22 -6.38 0.41
N VAL A 326 -19.97 -5.49 -0.25
CA VAL A 326 -20.53 -4.29 0.39
C VAL A 326 -21.69 -4.65 1.31
N ARG A 327 -22.53 -5.62 0.94
CA ARG A 327 -23.58 -6.15 1.82
C ARG A 327 -22.98 -6.80 3.06
N ASP A 328 -21.96 -7.64 2.89
CA ASP A 328 -21.25 -8.26 4.00
C ASP A 328 -20.62 -7.23 4.93
N MET A 329 -20.05 -6.16 4.36
CA MET A 329 -19.52 -5.05 5.13
C MET A 329 -20.62 -4.34 5.93
N ARG A 330 -21.79 -4.09 5.34
CA ARG A 330 -22.93 -3.51 6.05
C ARG A 330 -23.37 -4.39 7.22
N HIS A 331 -23.47 -5.71 7.03
CA HIS A 331 -23.79 -6.65 8.11
C HIS A 331 -22.73 -6.67 9.20
N LYS A 332 -21.45 -6.59 8.82
CA LYS A 332 -20.32 -6.53 9.75
C LYS A 332 -20.36 -5.26 10.60
N LEU A 333 -20.60 -4.10 10.00
CA LEU A 333 -20.73 -2.82 10.70
C LEU A 333 -21.95 -2.81 11.63
N HIS A 334 -23.07 -3.39 11.21
CA HIS A 334 -24.24 -3.53 12.09
C HIS A 334 -23.95 -4.45 13.30
N SER A 335 -23.27 -5.57 13.07
CA SER A 335 -22.83 -6.46 14.16
C SER A 335 -21.88 -5.74 15.12
N PHE A 336 -21.02 -4.86 14.59
CA PHE A 336 -20.15 -4.03 15.41
C PHE A 336 -20.89 -2.98 16.21
N TYR A 337 -21.87 -2.32 15.61
CA TYR A 337 -22.74 -1.39 16.30
C TYR A 337 -23.44 -2.05 17.50
N SER A 338 -24.12 -3.19 17.30
CA SER A 338 -24.80 -3.90 18.39
C SER A 338 -23.84 -4.38 19.48
N PHE A 339 -22.64 -4.81 19.08
CA PHE A 339 -21.59 -5.22 20.01
C PHE A 339 -21.11 -4.04 20.88
N ALA A 340 -20.83 -2.90 20.26
CA ALA A 340 -20.41 -1.69 20.94
C ALA A 340 -21.50 -1.18 21.89
N GLU A 341 -22.76 -1.16 21.46
CA GLU A 341 -23.91 -0.77 22.27
C GLU A 341 -24.04 -1.65 23.53
N SER A 342 -23.89 -2.97 23.37
CA SER A 342 -23.88 -3.89 24.51
C SER A 342 -22.77 -3.57 25.54
N ILE A 343 -21.55 -3.25 25.09
CA ILE A 343 -20.47 -2.80 25.98
C ILE A 343 -20.84 -1.50 26.69
N ILE A 344 -21.41 -0.53 25.97
CA ILE A 344 -21.78 0.78 26.53
C ILE A 344 -22.79 0.60 27.67
N GLU A 345 -23.76 -0.27 27.50
CA GLU A 345 -24.81 -0.53 28.48
C GLU A 345 -24.35 -1.34 29.69
N HIS A 346 -23.51 -2.37 29.48
CA HIS A 346 -23.26 -3.39 30.52
C HIS A 346 -21.88 -3.30 31.19
N ALA A 347 -20.93 -2.55 30.62
CA ALA A 347 -19.58 -2.44 31.17
C ALA A 347 -19.49 -1.45 32.35
N GLU A 348 -19.77 -1.93 33.57
CA GLU A 348 -19.80 -1.12 34.80
C GLU A 348 -18.88 -1.63 35.92
N ASN A 349 -18.31 -2.83 35.81
CA ASN A 349 -17.48 -3.42 36.85
C ASN A 349 -16.04 -2.88 36.78
N ASP A 350 -15.51 -2.44 37.92
CA ASP A 350 -14.09 -2.07 38.06
C ASP A 350 -13.23 -3.33 38.17
N ALA A 351 -12.85 -3.91 37.03
CA ALA A 351 -11.90 -5.01 36.95
C ALA A 351 -10.64 -4.55 36.19
N ASN A 352 -9.45 -4.81 36.75
CA ASN A 352 -8.16 -4.52 36.13
C ASN A 352 -7.22 -5.72 36.30
N GLU A 353 -7.66 -6.85 35.78
CA GLU A 353 -7.01 -8.14 35.97
C GLU A 353 -6.11 -8.47 34.77
N HIS A 354 -5.74 -9.75 34.66
CA HIS A 354 -4.85 -10.23 33.60
C HIS A 354 -5.39 -9.95 32.19
N LEU A 355 -6.69 -10.16 31.97
CA LEU A 355 -7.30 -10.05 30.64
C LEU A 355 -7.51 -8.59 30.22
N GLU A 356 -7.79 -7.68 31.16
CA GLU A 356 -7.89 -6.25 30.88
C GLU A 356 -6.54 -5.65 30.48
N LYS A 357 -5.48 -6.03 31.23
CA LYS A 357 -4.10 -5.66 30.87
C LYS A 357 -3.70 -6.23 29.52
N TRP A 358 -4.14 -7.45 29.21
CA TRP A 358 -3.91 -8.07 27.91
C TRP A 358 -4.55 -7.27 26.78
N LEU A 359 -5.84 -6.95 26.90
CA LEU A 359 -6.57 -6.22 25.87
C LEU A 359 -5.95 -4.84 25.63
N MET A 360 -5.68 -4.09 26.71
CA MET A 360 -5.06 -2.77 26.60
C MET A 360 -3.66 -2.83 25.99
N SER A 361 -2.86 -3.85 26.33
CA SER A 361 -1.53 -4.07 25.74
C SER A 361 -1.60 -4.31 24.24
N ILE A 362 -2.47 -5.23 23.80
CA ILE A 362 -2.63 -5.54 22.37
C ILE A 362 -3.12 -4.31 21.59
N LEU A 363 -4.03 -3.51 22.16
CA LEU A 363 -4.48 -2.28 21.52
C LEU A 363 -3.35 -1.28 21.27
N GLN A 364 -2.29 -1.22 22.09
CA GLN A 364 -1.14 -0.35 21.82
C GLN A 364 -0.41 -0.78 20.54
N GLN A 365 -0.30 -2.09 20.32
CA GLN A 365 0.22 -2.63 19.07
C GLN A 365 -0.70 -2.28 17.89
N ARG A 366 -2.03 -2.41 18.05
CA ARG A 366 -3.00 -2.04 16.99
C ARG A 366 -2.94 -0.56 16.64
N ILE A 367 -2.84 0.33 17.63
CA ILE A 367 -2.65 1.76 17.41
C ILE A 367 -1.41 2.00 16.54
N SER A 368 -0.27 1.42 16.91
CA SER A 368 0.99 1.60 16.19
C SER A 368 0.91 1.08 14.75
N GLU A 369 0.29 -0.08 14.55
CA GLU A 369 0.18 -0.72 13.24
C GLU A 369 -0.80 0.04 12.32
N VAL A 370 -1.97 0.44 12.81
CA VAL A 370 -2.93 1.24 12.03
C VAL A 370 -2.34 2.61 11.68
N THR A 371 -1.72 3.29 12.64
CA THR A 371 -1.08 4.60 12.42
C THR A 371 -0.04 4.51 11.32
N LYS A 372 0.91 3.57 11.44
CA LYS A 372 1.95 3.37 10.42
C LYS A 372 1.37 3.13 9.02
N ASN A 373 0.34 2.28 8.92
CA ASN A 373 -0.25 1.99 7.63
C ASN A 373 -1.01 3.19 7.04
N LEU A 374 -1.68 4.01 7.86
CA LEU A 374 -2.30 5.24 7.36
C LEU A 374 -1.27 6.27 6.86
N GLU A 375 -0.16 6.44 7.58
CA GLU A 375 0.95 7.31 7.15
C GLU A 375 1.56 6.85 5.81
N GLU A 376 1.62 5.54 5.55
CA GLU A 376 2.10 4.97 4.29
C GLU A 376 1.01 4.84 3.20
N MET A 377 -0.17 5.43 3.39
CA MET A 377 -1.35 5.28 2.52
C MET A 377 -1.82 3.83 2.29
N LYS A 378 -1.51 2.92 3.21
CA LYS A 378 -1.92 1.52 3.22
C LYS A 378 -3.30 1.34 3.85
N THR A 379 -4.32 1.88 3.18
CA THR A 379 -5.69 1.97 3.70
C THR A 379 -6.35 0.60 3.90
N ARG A 380 -6.03 -0.39 3.05
CA ARG A 380 -6.59 -1.73 3.17
C ARG A 380 -6.07 -2.40 4.42
N THR A 381 -4.74 -2.43 4.59
CA THR A 381 -4.11 -3.05 5.76
C THR A 381 -4.52 -2.33 7.04
N ALA A 382 -4.56 -0.99 7.03
CA ALA A 382 -5.02 -0.21 8.19
C ALA A 382 -6.46 -0.57 8.60
N LEU A 383 -7.41 -0.64 7.65
CA LEU A 383 -8.79 -1.01 7.94
C LEU A 383 -8.92 -2.49 8.34
N GLU A 384 -8.13 -3.38 7.75
CA GLU A 384 -8.13 -4.80 8.12
C GLU A 384 -7.79 -4.97 9.61
N ILE A 385 -6.75 -4.27 10.06
CA ILE A 385 -6.34 -4.27 11.47
C ILE A 385 -7.40 -3.59 12.33
N ALA A 386 -7.80 -2.36 11.99
CA ALA A 386 -8.72 -1.54 12.76
C ALA A 386 -10.10 -2.18 12.91
N LEU A 387 -10.59 -2.93 11.92
CA LEU A 387 -11.92 -3.56 11.97
C LEU A 387 -11.86 -5.04 12.35
N PHE A 388 -11.03 -5.85 11.71
CA PHE A 388 -11.08 -7.31 11.90
C PHE A 388 -10.16 -7.81 12.99
N GLU A 389 -8.93 -7.30 13.09
CA GLU A 389 -8.00 -7.76 14.11
C GLU A 389 -8.41 -7.28 15.50
N VAL A 390 -8.75 -5.99 15.65
CA VAL A 390 -9.30 -5.47 16.90
C VAL A 390 -10.59 -6.22 17.29
N TRP A 391 -11.46 -6.53 16.33
CA TRP A 391 -12.64 -7.37 16.57
C TRP A 391 -12.29 -8.76 17.11
N ASN A 392 -11.26 -9.39 16.57
CA ASN A 392 -10.80 -10.68 17.07
C ASN A 392 -10.21 -10.57 18.48
N ASP A 393 -9.56 -9.46 18.80
CA ASP A 393 -9.01 -9.21 20.13
C ASP A 393 -10.13 -9.07 21.18
N PHE A 394 -11.17 -8.30 20.90
CA PHE A 394 -12.37 -8.21 21.75
C PHE A 394 -13.11 -9.55 21.87
N ARG A 395 -13.28 -10.29 20.77
CA ARG A 395 -13.89 -11.63 20.83
C ARG A 395 -13.08 -12.61 21.65
N TRP A 396 -11.75 -12.54 21.59
CA TRP A 396 -10.89 -13.38 22.43
C TRP A 396 -11.07 -13.02 23.91
N TYR A 397 -11.03 -11.73 24.24
CA TYR A 397 -11.26 -11.25 25.60
C TYR A 397 -12.58 -11.79 26.18
N ILE A 398 -13.70 -11.57 25.47
CA ILE A 398 -15.02 -11.98 25.94
C ILE A 398 -15.12 -13.50 26.05
N ARG A 399 -14.56 -14.22 25.07
CA ARG A 399 -14.52 -15.68 25.14
C ARG A 399 -13.72 -16.18 26.34
N ARG A 400 -12.61 -15.52 26.69
CA ARG A 400 -11.74 -15.92 27.83
C ARG A 400 -12.32 -15.56 29.19
N LYS A 401 -13.05 -14.44 29.26
CA LYS A 401 -13.62 -13.93 30.50
C LYS A 401 -15.03 -14.44 30.77
N GLU A 402 -15.74 -14.87 29.73
CA GLU A 402 -17.17 -15.25 29.73
C GLU A 402 -18.13 -14.10 30.08
N GLU A 403 -17.61 -12.93 30.46
CA GLU A 403 -18.37 -11.73 30.78
C GLU A 403 -17.81 -10.49 30.04
N ALA A 404 -18.71 -9.58 29.66
CA ALA A 404 -18.40 -8.31 28.97
C ALA A 404 -18.74 -7.08 29.82
N ASN A 405 -18.56 -7.17 31.14
CA ASN A 405 -18.99 -6.16 32.11
C ASN A 405 -17.86 -5.26 32.65
N SER A 406 -16.61 -5.43 32.21
CA SER A 406 -15.48 -4.64 32.73
C SER A 406 -15.48 -3.23 32.15
N LYS A 407 -15.38 -2.20 33.01
CA LYS A 407 -15.25 -0.79 32.62
C LYS A 407 -14.10 -0.52 31.64
N ILE A 408 -13.03 -1.32 31.67
CA ILE A 408 -11.93 -1.18 30.69
C ILE A 408 -12.43 -1.32 29.25
N LEU A 409 -13.51 -2.07 29.02
CA LEU A 409 -14.05 -2.28 27.69
C LEU A 409 -14.57 -0.98 27.08
N LYS A 410 -15.05 -0.03 27.90
CA LYS A 410 -15.44 1.31 27.42
C LYS A 410 -14.21 2.09 26.94
N GLU A 411 -13.11 2.06 27.70
CA GLU A 411 -11.85 2.70 27.30
C GLU A 411 -11.24 2.05 26.05
N ALA A 412 -11.24 0.72 25.99
CA ALA A 412 -10.82 -0.04 24.82
C ALA A 412 -11.71 0.28 23.60
N LEU A 413 -13.02 0.40 23.79
CA LEU A 413 -13.96 0.77 22.73
C LEU A 413 -13.71 2.19 22.22
N LYS A 414 -13.41 3.16 23.10
CA LYS A 414 -13.01 4.52 22.67
C LYS A 414 -11.80 4.49 21.75
N ILE A 415 -10.77 3.70 22.08
CA ILE A 415 -9.60 3.52 21.22
C ILE A 415 -10.04 2.94 19.87
N TRP A 416 -10.85 1.88 19.89
CA TRP A 416 -11.33 1.23 18.67
C TRP A 416 -12.12 2.18 17.76
N LEU A 417 -13.04 2.97 18.33
CA LEU A 417 -13.80 3.97 17.58
C LEU A 417 -12.89 5.00 16.92
N LYS A 418 -11.86 5.48 17.62
CA LYS A 418 -10.89 6.43 17.03
C LYS A 418 -10.12 5.80 15.87
N LEU A 419 -9.69 4.55 15.99
CA LEU A 419 -9.01 3.83 14.90
C LEU A 419 -9.91 3.61 13.68
N LEU A 420 -11.22 3.44 13.89
CA LEU A 420 -12.19 3.16 12.84
C LEU A 420 -12.79 4.45 12.21
N ALA A 421 -12.71 5.59 12.91
CA ALA A 421 -13.31 6.86 12.49
C ALA A 421 -12.93 7.33 11.07
N PRO A 422 -11.67 7.18 10.59
CA PRO A 422 -11.33 7.54 9.22
C PRO A 422 -12.08 6.71 8.17
N PHE A 423 -12.57 5.52 8.52
CA PHE A 423 -13.21 4.58 7.60
C PHE A 423 -14.73 4.63 7.68
N ALA A 424 -15.29 4.55 8.90
CA ALA A 424 -16.72 4.56 9.18
C ALA A 424 -17.12 5.73 10.12
N PRO A 425 -16.98 6.99 9.67
CA PRO A 425 -17.12 8.16 10.54
C PRO A 425 -18.51 8.31 11.14
N HIS A 426 -19.58 7.99 10.41
CA HIS A 426 -20.95 8.22 10.90
C HIS A 426 -21.32 7.25 12.02
N LEU A 427 -21.00 5.97 11.85
CA LEU A 427 -21.16 4.95 12.87
C LEU A 427 -20.32 5.28 14.11
N CYS A 428 -19.09 5.76 13.91
CA CYS A 428 -18.22 6.14 15.02
C CYS A 428 -18.75 7.36 15.78
N GLU A 429 -19.25 8.40 15.10
CA GLU A 429 -19.88 9.56 15.77
C GLU A 429 -21.10 9.15 16.60
N GLU A 430 -21.95 8.28 16.07
CA GLU A 430 -23.16 7.81 16.79
C GLU A 430 -22.79 7.06 18.08
N LEU A 431 -21.83 6.12 17.99
CA LEU A 431 -21.35 5.37 19.16
C LEU A 431 -20.58 6.27 20.14
N TRP A 432 -19.80 7.23 19.65
CA TRP A 432 -19.08 8.21 20.46
C TRP A 432 -20.04 9.08 21.29
N SER A 433 -21.11 9.55 20.65
CA SER A 433 -22.22 10.27 21.30
C SER A 433 -22.92 9.41 22.35
N LYS A 434 -23.17 8.12 22.07
CA LYS A 434 -23.75 7.17 23.04
C LYS A 434 -22.87 6.92 24.27
N ILE A 435 -21.54 6.93 24.10
CA ILE A 435 -20.58 6.90 25.22
C ILE A 435 -20.58 8.24 25.99
N LYS A 436 -21.20 9.29 25.43
CA LYS A 436 -21.27 10.67 25.94
C LYS A 436 -19.92 11.38 25.93
N GLU A 437 -19.06 11.00 24.99
CA GLU A 437 -17.77 11.65 24.80
C GLU A 437 -17.90 12.95 23.99
N LYS A 438 -16.97 13.88 24.24
CA LYS A 438 -16.86 15.17 23.56
C LYS A 438 -15.38 15.49 23.33
N PRO A 439 -15.02 16.26 22.28
CA PRO A 439 -15.86 16.77 21.20
C PRO A 439 -16.29 15.65 20.23
N PHE A 440 -16.85 16.02 19.08
CA PHE A 440 -17.06 15.11 17.94
C PHE A 440 -15.82 14.25 17.69
N ILE A 441 -15.98 12.96 17.37
CA ILE A 441 -14.84 12.06 17.20
C ILE A 441 -13.95 12.49 16.03
N SER A 442 -14.53 13.14 15.02
CA SER A 442 -13.81 13.79 13.92
C SER A 442 -12.82 14.88 14.37
N LEU A 443 -13.00 15.45 15.56
CA LEU A 443 -12.11 16.43 16.19
C LEU A 443 -11.32 15.86 17.37
N ALA A 444 -11.54 14.59 17.72
CA ALA A 444 -10.85 13.95 18.83
C ALA A 444 -9.39 13.64 18.45
N GLU A 445 -8.48 13.76 19.41
CA GLU A 445 -7.08 13.40 19.20
C GLU A 445 -6.93 11.92 18.82
N TRP A 446 -6.07 11.66 17.84
CA TRP A 446 -5.70 10.31 17.44
C TRP A 446 -5.08 9.55 18.62
N PRO A 447 -5.42 8.26 18.86
CA PRO A 447 -4.86 7.52 19.97
C PRO A 447 -3.37 7.32 19.76
N GLN A 448 -2.57 7.58 20.80
CA GLN A 448 -1.14 7.33 20.81
C GLN A 448 -0.83 6.06 21.60
N ALA A 449 0.09 5.25 21.08
CA ALA A 449 0.52 4.03 21.76
C ALA A 449 1.32 4.39 23.02
N ARG A 450 0.95 3.78 24.14
CA ARG A 450 1.52 4.02 25.47
C ARG A 450 2.34 2.82 25.91
N GLU A 451 3.66 2.98 26.00
CA GLU A 451 4.58 1.90 26.35
C GLU A 451 4.29 1.32 27.75
N GLU A 452 3.81 2.14 28.68
CA GLU A 452 3.47 1.72 30.05
C GLU A 452 2.28 0.75 30.12
N LEU A 453 1.44 0.71 29.07
CA LEU A 453 0.35 -0.24 28.96
C LEU A 453 0.76 -1.54 28.25
N VAL A 454 1.95 -1.58 27.65
CA VAL A 454 2.46 -2.76 26.96
C VAL A 454 3.01 -3.75 27.97
N SER A 455 2.40 -4.94 28.00
CA SER A 455 2.83 -6.05 28.84
C SER A 455 3.10 -7.29 27.98
N VAL A 456 4.34 -7.41 27.50
CA VAL A 456 4.80 -8.55 26.69
C VAL A 456 4.58 -9.89 27.40
N GLN A 457 4.77 -9.92 28.72
CA GLN A 457 4.54 -11.13 29.51
C GLN A 457 3.07 -11.56 29.47
N VAL A 458 2.13 -10.61 29.58
CA VAL A 458 0.70 -10.89 29.53
C VAL A 458 0.27 -11.32 28.13
N GLU A 459 0.79 -10.67 27.09
CA GLU A 459 0.57 -11.06 25.69
C GLU A 459 1.03 -12.49 25.42
N GLU A 460 2.23 -12.88 25.85
CA GLU A 460 2.75 -14.24 25.59
C GLU A 460 2.03 -15.32 26.40
N LYS A 461 1.53 -15.01 27.61
CA LYS A 461 0.67 -15.92 28.38
C LYS A 461 -0.60 -16.26 27.60
N GLU A 462 -1.29 -15.26 27.08
CA GLU A 462 -2.52 -15.48 26.30
C GLU A 462 -2.23 -16.09 24.93
N ASN A 463 -1.09 -15.76 24.30
CA ASN A 463 -0.65 -16.44 23.08
C ASN A 463 -0.42 -17.94 23.31
N LEU A 464 0.16 -18.32 24.45
CA LEU A 464 0.32 -19.73 24.83
C LEU A 464 -1.04 -20.41 25.00
N THR A 465 -1.94 -19.82 25.77
CA THR A 465 -3.30 -20.35 25.99
C THR A 465 -4.05 -20.54 24.68
N ARG A 466 -4.00 -19.55 23.78
CA ARG A 466 -4.63 -19.62 22.44
C ARG A 466 -4.08 -20.77 21.61
N LYS A 467 -2.75 -20.88 21.51
CA LYS A 467 -2.08 -21.95 20.75
C LYS A 467 -2.41 -23.34 21.28
N ILE A 468 -2.43 -23.52 22.60
CA ILE A 468 -2.77 -24.80 23.22
C ILE A 468 -4.17 -25.25 22.82
N ILE A 469 -5.14 -24.32 22.81
CA ILE A 469 -6.51 -24.62 22.41
C ILE A 469 -6.58 -25.00 20.94
N GLU A 470 -5.93 -24.22 20.07
CA GLU A 470 -5.90 -24.48 18.63
C GLU A 470 -5.26 -25.84 18.33
N ASP A 471 -4.08 -26.12 18.89
CA ASP A 471 -3.40 -27.40 18.73
C ASP A 471 -4.25 -28.56 19.26
N THR A 472 -4.90 -28.39 20.41
CA THR A 472 -5.77 -29.42 21.00
C THR A 472 -6.99 -29.69 20.13
N LEU A 473 -7.71 -28.65 19.69
CA LEU A 473 -8.88 -28.79 18.82
C LEU A 473 -8.51 -29.39 17.46
N ASN A 474 -7.34 -29.04 16.91
CA ASN A 474 -6.83 -29.62 15.68
C ASN A 474 -6.53 -31.12 15.84
N ILE A 475 -5.91 -31.52 16.97
CA ILE A 475 -5.68 -32.94 17.28
C ILE A 475 -7.02 -33.66 17.41
N LEU A 476 -7.98 -33.13 18.17
CA LEU A 476 -9.30 -33.75 18.34
C LEU A 476 -10.05 -33.90 17.01
N LYS A 477 -9.99 -32.88 16.14
CA LYS A 477 -10.59 -32.94 14.80
C LYS A 477 -9.93 -34.00 13.91
N ALA A 478 -8.61 -34.13 13.99
CA ALA A 478 -7.85 -35.09 13.19
C ALA A 478 -8.00 -36.53 13.68
N THR A 479 -8.00 -36.74 15.01
CA THR A 479 -8.09 -38.09 15.60
C THR A 479 -9.52 -38.57 15.80
N LYS A 480 -10.50 -37.66 15.80
CA LYS A 480 -11.92 -37.92 16.13
C LYS A 480 -12.12 -38.61 17.49
N ILE A 481 -11.15 -38.47 18.40
CA ILE A 481 -11.22 -39.02 19.75
C ILE A 481 -12.14 -38.13 20.59
N THR A 482 -13.03 -38.74 21.37
CA THR A 482 -13.78 -38.02 22.42
C THR A 482 -12.92 -37.98 23.68
N PRO A 483 -12.39 -36.81 24.08
CA PRO A 483 -11.42 -36.73 25.17
C PRO A 483 -12.12 -36.90 26.52
N LYS A 484 -11.57 -37.76 27.39
CA LYS A 484 -11.90 -37.81 28.81
C LYS A 484 -10.86 -37.07 29.65
N LYS A 485 -9.58 -37.23 29.29
CA LYS A 485 -8.46 -36.54 29.93
C LYS A 485 -7.50 -36.00 28.89
N ILE A 486 -7.00 -34.79 29.14
CA ILE A 486 -5.97 -34.16 28.32
C ILE A 486 -4.79 -33.80 29.21
N TYR A 487 -3.62 -34.29 28.83
CA TYR A 487 -2.37 -34.08 29.53
C TYR A 487 -1.52 -33.09 28.72
N TYR A 488 -1.18 -31.96 29.34
CA TYR A 488 -0.24 -30.98 28.80
C TYR A 488 1.11 -31.14 29.50
N TYR A 489 2.14 -31.42 28.72
CA TYR A 489 3.52 -31.52 29.21
C TYR A 489 4.30 -30.26 28.84
N THR A 490 4.71 -29.51 29.85
CA THR A 490 5.46 -28.25 29.69
C THR A 490 6.96 -28.50 29.63
N ALA A 491 7.67 -27.59 28.94
CA ALA A 491 9.11 -27.70 28.77
C ALA A 491 9.85 -27.53 30.11
N SER A 492 10.94 -28.29 30.29
CA SER A 492 11.78 -28.17 31.48
C SER A 492 12.65 -26.91 31.46
N PRO A 493 13.24 -26.52 32.61
CA PRO A 493 14.12 -25.35 32.68
C PRO A 493 15.32 -25.43 31.72
N TRP A 494 15.88 -26.62 31.48
CA TRP A 494 17.03 -26.77 30.58
C TRP A 494 16.65 -26.53 29.12
N LYS A 495 15.43 -26.91 28.69
CA LYS A 495 14.93 -26.61 27.34
C LYS A 495 14.71 -25.11 27.13
N TRP A 496 14.19 -24.43 28.16
CA TRP A 496 14.05 -22.97 28.16
C TRP A 496 15.40 -22.25 28.01
N LYS A 497 16.43 -22.71 28.73
CA LYS A 497 17.79 -22.18 28.56
C LYS A 497 18.30 -22.31 27.13
N VAL A 498 18.20 -23.51 26.55
CA VAL A 498 18.63 -23.76 25.15
C VAL A 498 17.83 -22.88 24.18
N TYR A 499 16.52 -22.76 24.38
CA TYR A 499 15.63 -21.98 23.52
C TYR A 499 15.97 -20.49 23.55
N LEU A 500 16.11 -19.89 24.73
CA LEU A 500 16.50 -18.48 24.89
C LEU A 500 17.89 -18.21 24.29
N LYS A 501 18.81 -19.16 24.42
CA LYS A 501 20.16 -19.03 23.85
C LYS A 501 20.17 -19.03 22.32
N ILE A 502 19.35 -19.89 21.71
CA ILE A 502 19.16 -19.91 20.26
C ILE A 502 18.50 -18.60 19.79
N LEU A 503 17.50 -18.10 20.51
CA LEU A 503 16.87 -16.82 20.21
C LEU A 503 17.88 -15.66 20.28
N GLU A 504 18.70 -15.60 21.33
CA GLU A 504 19.73 -14.57 21.52
C GLU A 504 20.70 -14.55 20.34
N LYS A 505 21.24 -15.71 19.95
CA LYS A 505 22.15 -15.80 18.79
C LYS A 505 21.45 -15.52 17.48
N SER A 506 20.21 -15.95 17.31
CA SER A 506 19.44 -15.70 16.10
C SER A 506 19.19 -14.22 15.86
N MET A 507 19.15 -13.40 16.91
CA MET A 507 19.07 -11.94 16.79
C MET A 507 20.41 -11.29 16.40
N ARG A 508 21.54 -11.97 16.64
CA ARG A 508 22.89 -11.47 16.31
C ARG A 508 23.42 -11.94 14.95
N GLY A 509 22.68 -12.79 14.24
CA GLY A 509 23.05 -13.29 12.91
C GLY A 509 22.90 -14.81 12.79
N GLU A 510 23.76 -15.43 11.98
CA GLU A 510 23.71 -16.87 11.70
C GLU A 510 24.02 -17.70 12.95
N VAL A 511 23.16 -18.67 13.26
CA VAL A 511 23.30 -19.51 14.47
C VAL A 511 24.06 -20.79 14.14
N LYS A 512 25.31 -20.88 14.57
CA LYS A 512 26.13 -22.10 14.42
C LYS A 512 25.92 -23.05 15.59
N LEU A 513 25.55 -24.29 15.29
CA LEU A 513 25.27 -25.33 16.29
C LEU A 513 26.49 -25.58 17.21
N ASN A 514 27.71 -25.60 16.65
CA ASN A 514 28.94 -25.83 17.41
C ASN A 514 29.18 -24.75 18.48
N GLU A 515 28.83 -23.49 18.20
CA GLU A 515 28.98 -22.39 19.15
C GLU A 515 27.95 -22.47 20.27
N VAL A 516 26.68 -22.73 19.93
CA VAL A 516 25.62 -22.96 20.92
C VAL A 516 26.02 -24.10 21.86
N MET A 517 26.52 -25.21 21.30
CA MET A 517 26.92 -26.36 22.09
C MET A 517 28.15 -26.09 22.97
N LYS A 518 29.11 -25.28 22.52
CA LYS A 518 30.28 -24.89 23.31
C LYS A 518 29.87 -24.09 24.55
N GLU A 519 28.94 -23.15 24.39
CA GLU A 519 28.43 -22.33 25.50
C GLU A 519 27.55 -23.16 26.45
N LEU A 520 26.71 -24.07 25.93
CA LEU A 520 25.92 -24.98 26.76
C LEU A 520 26.78 -25.98 27.54
N ALA A 521 27.94 -26.37 27.01
CA ALA A 521 28.88 -27.26 27.71
C ALA A 521 29.59 -26.58 28.89
N ALA A 522 29.67 -25.25 28.90
CA ALA A 522 30.23 -24.46 30.00
C ALA A 522 29.24 -24.22 31.15
N ASP A 523 27.94 -24.47 30.94
CA ASP A 523 26.90 -24.34 31.98
C ASP A 523 26.81 -25.60 32.85
N GLU A 524 26.99 -25.45 34.16
CA GLU A 524 26.95 -26.57 35.11
C GLU A 524 25.59 -27.29 35.14
N ASP A 525 24.47 -26.58 34.92
CA ASP A 525 23.12 -27.15 34.94
C ASP A 525 22.82 -28.05 33.73
N MET A 526 23.70 -28.00 32.71
CA MET A 526 23.62 -28.80 31.49
C MET A 526 24.46 -30.09 31.56
N LYS A 527 25.27 -30.27 32.63
CA LYS A 527 26.04 -31.50 32.86
C LYS A 527 25.10 -32.72 32.89
N GLY A 528 25.43 -33.75 32.10
CA GLY A 528 24.61 -34.96 31.93
C GLY A 528 23.45 -34.85 30.93
N LYS A 529 23.13 -33.64 30.40
CA LYS A 529 22.04 -33.42 29.43
C LYS A 529 22.51 -33.07 28.01
N LEU A 530 23.82 -32.91 27.79
CA LEU A 530 24.40 -32.44 26.53
C LEU A 530 23.98 -33.25 25.28
N LYS A 531 23.86 -34.57 25.39
CA LYS A 531 23.42 -35.43 24.27
C LYS A 531 21.97 -35.15 23.87
N GLN A 532 21.09 -34.88 24.85
CA GLN A 532 19.70 -34.51 24.61
C GLN A 532 19.60 -33.07 24.11
N ALA A 533 20.41 -32.16 24.67
CA ALA A 533 20.50 -30.78 24.25
C ALA A 533 20.95 -30.62 22.79
N ALA A 534 21.87 -31.45 22.30
CA ALA A 534 22.29 -31.44 20.90
C ALA A 534 21.14 -31.77 19.94
N LYS A 535 20.37 -32.84 20.23
CA LYS A 535 19.19 -33.21 19.44
C LYS A 535 18.11 -32.13 19.49
N PHE A 536 17.87 -31.57 20.67
CA PHE A 536 16.90 -30.50 20.86
C PHE A 536 17.31 -29.22 20.11
N THR A 537 18.58 -28.81 20.20
CA THR A 537 19.13 -27.64 19.50
C THR A 537 18.94 -27.74 17.99
N SER A 538 19.25 -28.89 17.39
CA SER A 538 19.04 -29.11 15.95
C SER A 538 17.58 -28.96 15.54
N LYS A 539 16.63 -29.41 16.39
CA LYS A 539 15.19 -29.28 16.13
C LYS A 539 14.74 -27.83 16.25
N ILE A 540 15.14 -27.14 17.32
CA ILE A 540 14.74 -25.76 17.56
C ILE A 540 15.27 -24.82 16.48
N LEU A 541 16.51 -24.98 16.02
CA LEU A 541 17.10 -24.17 14.96
C LEU A 541 16.20 -24.08 13.71
N GLN A 542 15.60 -25.21 13.29
CA GLN A 542 14.67 -25.26 12.16
C GLN A 542 13.34 -24.52 12.44
N GLU A 543 12.89 -24.48 13.69
CA GLU A 543 11.64 -23.83 14.09
C GLU A 543 11.82 -22.33 14.38
N THR A 544 12.95 -21.90 14.95
CA THR A 544 13.21 -20.49 15.29
C THR A 544 13.21 -19.58 14.07
N GLY A 545 13.67 -20.06 12.91
CA GLY A 545 13.63 -19.30 11.66
C GLY A 545 12.22 -18.87 11.24
N LYS A 546 11.18 -19.59 11.69
CA LYS A 546 9.76 -19.29 11.39
C LYS A 546 9.12 -18.28 12.33
N ILE A 547 9.78 -17.95 13.45
CA ILE A 547 9.25 -17.00 14.43
C ILE A 547 9.56 -15.59 13.94
N PRO A 548 8.60 -14.66 13.85
CA PRO A 548 8.89 -13.27 13.47
C PRO A 548 9.89 -12.62 14.43
N GLU A 549 10.80 -11.81 13.89
CA GLU A 549 11.86 -11.13 14.65
C GLU A 549 11.32 -10.35 15.86
N LYS A 550 10.25 -9.57 15.66
CA LYS A 550 9.54 -8.82 16.71
C LYS A 550 9.12 -9.71 17.88
N ARG A 551 8.68 -10.93 17.61
CA ARG A 551 8.32 -11.90 18.66
C ARG A 551 9.53 -12.50 19.34
N ARG A 552 10.63 -12.75 18.61
CA ARG A 552 11.89 -13.22 19.22
C ARG A 552 12.42 -12.20 20.24
N ALA A 553 12.42 -10.91 19.88
CA ALA A 553 12.81 -9.83 20.78
C ALA A 553 11.93 -9.79 22.04
N LYS A 554 10.60 -9.88 21.88
CA LYS A 554 9.63 -9.98 22.98
C LYS A 554 9.90 -11.17 23.91
N LEU A 555 10.17 -12.36 23.35
CA LEU A 555 10.48 -13.57 24.13
C LEU A 555 11.80 -13.45 24.91
N LEU A 556 12.81 -12.79 24.34
CA LEU A 556 14.07 -12.52 25.04
C LEU A 556 13.89 -11.53 26.21
N GLN A 557 13.02 -10.52 26.05
CA GLN A 557 12.73 -9.55 27.11
C GLN A 557 12.08 -10.20 28.35
N ILE A 558 11.18 -11.18 28.15
CA ILE A 558 10.48 -11.84 29.26
C ILE A 558 11.31 -12.95 29.93
N GLY A 559 12.25 -13.56 29.20
CA GLY A 559 12.96 -14.75 29.66
C GLY A 559 12.08 -16.01 29.71
N ALA A 560 12.34 -16.87 30.70
CA ALA A 560 11.64 -18.15 30.81
C ALA A 560 10.23 -17.99 31.39
N LEU A 561 9.21 -18.43 30.65
CA LEU A 561 7.82 -18.39 31.10
C LEU A 561 7.50 -19.64 31.94
N ASN A 562 6.82 -19.46 33.08
CA ASN A 562 6.27 -20.59 33.84
C ASN A 562 5.00 -21.12 33.16
N GLU A 563 5.18 -21.89 32.08
CA GLU A 563 4.10 -22.45 31.27
C GLU A 563 3.09 -23.24 32.10
N LYS A 564 3.57 -24.03 33.08
CA LYS A 564 2.71 -24.86 33.92
C LYS A 564 1.68 -23.99 34.62
N LYS A 565 2.15 -22.92 35.28
CA LYS A 565 1.27 -21.96 35.96
C LYS A 565 0.29 -21.30 34.99
N VAL A 566 0.71 -20.93 33.78
CA VAL A 566 -0.19 -20.30 32.80
C VAL A 566 -1.33 -21.24 32.39
N ILE A 567 -1.04 -22.52 32.19
CA ILE A 567 -2.05 -23.52 31.83
C ILE A 567 -2.94 -23.84 33.02
N GLU A 568 -2.38 -23.86 34.23
CA GLU A 568 -3.14 -24.04 35.47
C GLU A 568 -4.10 -22.87 35.74
N ASP A 569 -3.64 -21.63 35.58
CA ASP A 569 -4.45 -20.41 35.72
C ASP A 569 -5.59 -20.38 34.67
N GLY A 570 -5.39 -20.98 33.49
CA GLY A 570 -6.38 -21.10 32.42
C GLY A 570 -7.19 -22.42 32.41
N LYS A 571 -7.04 -23.27 33.42
CA LYS A 571 -7.50 -24.66 33.40
C LYS A 571 -9.01 -24.80 33.27
N ASP A 572 -9.78 -23.96 33.95
CA ASP A 572 -11.24 -24.03 33.95
C ASP A 572 -11.78 -23.70 32.55
N PHE A 573 -11.34 -22.56 31.99
CA PHE A 573 -11.64 -22.18 30.62
C PHE A 573 -11.26 -23.26 29.59
N LEU A 574 -10.07 -23.85 29.72
CA LEU A 574 -9.63 -24.91 28.82
C LEU A 574 -10.53 -26.15 28.96
N THR A 575 -10.88 -26.53 30.21
CA THR A 575 -11.73 -27.69 30.52
C THR A 575 -13.10 -27.53 29.89
N ASP A 576 -13.69 -26.34 29.99
CA ASP A 576 -14.97 -26.05 29.36
C ASP A 576 -14.94 -26.07 27.86
N ARG A 577 -13.83 -25.64 27.25
CA ARG A 577 -13.71 -25.60 25.80
C ARG A 577 -13.55 -26.97 25.16
N VAL A 578 -12.79 -27.86 25.81
CA VAL A 578 -12.49 -29.20 25.29
C VAL A 578 -13.38 -30.28 25.89
N LYS A 579 -14.17 -29.94 26.92
CA LYS A 579 -15.06 -30.84 27.67
C LYS A 579 -14.35 -32.09 28.20
N ALA A 580 -13.12 -31.92 28.68
CA ALA A 580 -12.29 -33.00 29.24
C ALA A 580 -11.44 -32.51 30.42
N ARG A 581 -11.08 -33.43 31.31
CA ARG A 581 -10.28 -33.10 32.50
C ARG A 581 -8.83 -32.80 32.11
N ILE A 582 -8.33 -31.64 32.52
CA ILE A 582 -6.97 -31.20 32.20
C ILE A 582 -5.99 -31.54 33.32
N ILE A 583 -4.84 -32.07 32.92
CA ILE A 583 -3.73 -32.41 33.80
C ILE A 583 -2.46 -31.78 33.20
N VAL A 584 -1.70 -31.06 34.02
CA VAL A 584 -0.50 -30.35 33.58
C VAL A 584 0.69 -30.86 34.39
N SER A 585 1.74 -31.25 33.71
CA SER A 585 2.99 -31.69 34.33
C SER A 585 4.18 -31.11 33.58
N ARG A 586 5.29 -30.90 34.28
CA ARG A 586 6.56 -30.58 33.61
C ARG A 586 7.25 -31.86 33.14
N GLU A 587 7.99 -31.80 32.05
CA GLU A 587 8.60 -33.02 31.47
C GLU A 587 9.66 -33.72 32.35
N ASP A 588 10.11 -33.09 33.42
CA ASP A 588 11.10 -33.60 34.38
C ASP A 588 10.46 -33.98 35.73
N GLU A 589 9.15 -33.83 35.89
CA GLU A 589 8.42 -34.32 37.06
C GLU A 589 8.41 -35.85 37.07
N LYS A 590 8.73 -36.45 38.24
CA LYS A 590 8.88 -37.90 38.43
C LYS A 590 7.54 -38.63 38.42
N ASP A 591 6.50 -38.02 38.99
CA ASP A 591 5.17 -38.63 39.16
C ASP A 591 4.23 -38.35 37.97
N ARG A 592 4.78 -37.94 36.81
CA ARG A 592 3.97 -37.64 35.64
C ARG A 592 3.40 -38.91 35.01
N TYR A 593 2.14 -38.86 34.62
CA TYR A 593 1.52 -39.89 33.81
C TYR A 593 1.80 -39.62 32.33
N ASP A 594 2.66 -40.43 31.69
CA ASP A 594 3.04 -40.26 30.28
C ASP A 594 3.20 -41.61 29.54
N PRO A 595 2.09 -42.31 29.25
CA PRO A 595 2.11 -43.68 28.72
C PRO A 595 2.71 -43.79 27.30
N LYS A 596 2.73 -42.67 26.54
CA LYS A 596 3.28 -42.62 25.18
C LYS A 596 4.61 -41.85 25.10
N GLN A 597 5.25 -41.56 26.23
CA GLN A 597 6.50 -40.80 26.31
C GLN A 597 6.46 -39.48 25.51
N LYS A 598 5.32 -38.80 25.49
CA LYS A 598 5.14 -37.54 24.75
C LYS A 598 5.76 -36.35 25.43
N ALA A 599 6.03 -36.39 26.75
CA ALA A 599 6.55 -35.25 27.49
C ALA A 599 7.90 -34.74 26.93
N MET A 600 8.75 -35.65 26.44
CA MET A 600 10.04 -35.30 25.83
C MET A 600 9.90 -34.46 24.55
N LEU A 601 8.73 -34.45 23.92
CA LEU A 601 8.44 -33.68 22.71
C LEU A 601 8.08 -32.22 23.00
N SER A 602 7.90 -31.85 24.26
CA SER A 602 7.61 -30.48 24.69
C SER A 602 8.69 -29.51 24.22
N ILE A 603 8.27 -28.32 23.81
CA ILE A 603 9.15 -27.22 23.40
C ILE A 603 8.67 -25.97 24.15
N PRO A 604 9.56 -25.05 24.55
CA PRO A 604 9.15 -23.76 25.09
C PRO A 604 8.07 -23.08 24.26
N CYS A 605 7.02 -22.58 24.91
CA CYS A 605 5.81 -22.02 24.28
C CYS A 605 5.00 -22.99 23.40
N ARG A 606 5.29 -24.29 23.43
CA ARG A 606 4.57 -25.35 22.72
C ARG A 606 4.57 -26.66 23.53
N PRO A 607 3.68 -26.76 24.54
CA PRO A 607 3.54 -27.96 25.35
C PRO A 607 3.20 -29.19 24.49
N ALA A 608 3.68 -30.37 24.90
CA ALA A 608 3.27 -31.61 24.26
C ALA A 608 1.90 -32.05 24.77
N ILE A 609 1.08 -32.60 23.88
CA ILE A 609 -0.33 -32.92 24.16
C ILE A 609 -0.54 -34.44 24.06
N TYR A 610 -1.07 -35.03 25.12
CA TYR A 610 -1.60 -36.39 25.12
C TYR A 610 -3.09 -36.38 25.47
N ILE A 611 -3.89 -37.09 24.69
CA ILE A 611 -5.34 -37.13 24.81
C ILE A 611 -5.72 -38.59 25.04
N GLU A 612 -6.55 -38.80 26.06
CA GLU A 612 -7.09 -40.09 26.49
C GLU A 612 -8.61 -40.09 26.42
#